data_AF-A0A940C4S6-F1
#
_entry.id   AF-A0A940C4S6-F1
#
_cell.length_a   1.000
_cell.length_b   1.000
_cell.length_c   1.000
_cell.angle_alpha   90.00
_cell.angle_beta   90.00
_cell.angle_gamma   90.00
#
_symmetry.space_group_name_H-M   'P 1'
#
loop_
_entity.id
_entity.type
_entity.pdbx_description
1 polymer ?
#
loop_
_entity_poly.entity_id
_entity_poly.type
_entity_poly.pdbx_seq_one_letter_code
_entity_poly.pdbx_strand_id
1 'polypeptide(L)'
;DGAEMKQDWCGGYAADAVQISALGESCAPGTQEAVDAAIAAIKAGTLHVFDCNNFTVGGEHLTSYDHSYGFEGLELIWDGYFHESEKISAPLFDIRIDGITELNAESIG
;
A
#
# COMPACT_ATOMS: atom_id res chain seq x y z
N ASP A 1 7.75 9.15 -31.08
CA ASP A 1 7.87 10.33 -30.20
C ASP A 1 8.36 9.92 -28.83
N GLY A 2 9.60 10.27 -28.49
CA GLY A 2 10.21 9.97 -27.21
C GLY A 2 9.92 11.09 -26.22
N ALA A 3 8.82 10.98 -25.49
CA ALA A 3 8.58 11.82 -24.33
C ALA A 3 9.54 11.43 -23.21
N GLU A 4 10.13 12.42 -22.54
CA GLU A 4 11.01 12.22 -21.39
C GLU A 4 10.19 11.59 -20.25
N MET A 5 10.59 10.40 -19.79
CA MET A 5 9.91 9.72 -18.70
C MET A 5 10.26 10.40 -17.38
N LYS A 6 9.25 10.69 -16.54
CA LYS A 6 9.50 11.16 -15.17
C LYS A 6 10.30 10.08 -14.42
N GLN A 7 11.43 10.48 -13.83
CA GLN A 7 12.25 9.56 -13.01
C GLN A 7 11.58 9.20 -11.68
N ASP A 8 10.82 10.14 -11.12
CA ASP A 8 10.03 9.97 -9.90
C ASP A 8 8.57 9.73 -10.29
N TRP A 9 8.21 8.46 -10.49
CA TRP A 9 6.88 8.07 -10.95
C TRP A 9 6.39 6.81 -10.24
N CYS A 10 5.20 6.91 -9.65
CA CYS A 10 4.43 5.77 -9.15
C CYS A 10 3.03 5.81 -9.78
N GLY A 11 2.57 4.67 -10.26
CA GLY A 11 1.27 4.53 -10.92
C GLY A 11 0.55 3.26 -10.47
N GLY A 12 -0.76 3.39 -10.20
CA GLY A 12 -1.64 2.29 -9.83
C GLY A 12 -2.79 2.10 -10.82
N TYR A 13 -3.93 1.60 -10.31
CA TYR A 13 -5.14 1.35 -11.10
C TYR A 13 -5.70 2.59 -11.82
N ALA A 14 -5.51 3.80 -11.30
CA ALA A 14 -5.97 5.03 -11.95
C ALA A 14 -5.19 5.36 -13.24
N ALA A 15 -3.97 4.84 -13.38
CA ALA A 15 -3.11 5.01 -14.54
C ALA A 15 -3.04 3.75 -15.42
N ASP A 16 -3.87 2.75 -15.14
CA ASP A 16 -3.82 1.40 -15.75
C ASP A 16 -2.41 0.76 -15.69
N ALA A 17 -1.61 1.17 -14.70
CA ALA A 17 -0.24 0.68 -14.48
C ALA A 17 -0.22 -0.66 -13.72
N VAL A 18 -1.31 -0.98 -13.03
CA VAL A 18 -1.51 -2.22 -12.27
C VAL A 18 -2.81 -2.86 -12.73
N GLN A 19 -2.78 -4.18 -12.86
CA GLN A 19 -3.93 -5.00 -13.22
C GLN A 19 -3.79 -6.38 -12.62
N ILE A 20 -4.91 -7.06 -12.43
CA ILE A 20 -4.94 -8.49 -12.12
C ILE A 20 -5.29 -9.27 -13.39
N SER A 21 -4.77 -10.48 -13.50
CA SER A 21 -5.19 -11.43 -14.53
C SER A 21 -6.64 -11.89 -14.29
N ALA A 22 -7.28 -12.40 -15.34
CA ALA A 22 -8.59 -13.02 -15.22
C ALA A 22 -8.60 -14.12 -14.14
N LEU A 23 -9.64 -14.13 -13.31
CA LEU A 23 -9.81 -15.12 -12.25
C LEU A 23 -10.09 -16.51 -12.84
N GLY A 24 -9.51 -17.54 -12.22
CA GLY A 24 -9.73 -18.93 -12.61
C GLY A 24 -11.05 -19.51 -12.07
N GLU A 25 -11.49 -20.63 -12.65
CA GLU A 25 -12.76 -21.30 -12.32
C GLU A 25 -12.86 -21.78 -10.86
N SER A 26 -11.73 -21.91 -10.15
CA SER A 26 -11.69 -22.32 -8.75
C SER A 26 -12.09 -21.21 -7.76
N CYS A 27 -12.27 -19.96 -8.22
CA CYS A 27 -12.70 -18.88 -7.35
C CYS A 27 -14.12 -19.12 -6.86
N ALA A 28 -14.40 -18.74 -5.62
CA ALA A 28 -15.74 -18.87 -5.06
C ALA A 28 -16.73 -17.94 -5.78
N PRO A 29 -18.03 -18.27 -5.80
CA PRO A 29 -19.06 -17.33 -6.22
C PRO A 29 -18.94 -16.01 -5.43
N GLY A 30 -18.98 -14.87 -6.12
CA GLY A 30 -18.82 -13.54 -5.50
C GLY A 30 -17.40 -12.98 -5.51
N THR A 31 -16.38 -13.77 -5.88
CA THR A 31 -14.98 -13.28 -5.87
C THR A 31 -14.76 -12.17 -6.90
N GLN A 32 -15.29 -12.30 -8.11
CA GLN A 32 -15.10 -11.28 -9.14
C GLN A 32 -15.78 -9.97 -8.75
N GLU A 33 -16.98 -10.03 -8.19
CA GLU A 33 -17.73 -8.86 -7.75
C GLU A 33 -17.03 -8.12 -6.60
N ALA A 34 -16.43 -8.86 -5.65
CA ALA A 34 -15.66 -8.27 -4.56
C ALA A 34 -14.38 -7.60 -5.07
N VAL A 35 -13.70 -8.22 -6.03
CA VAL A 35 -12.51 -7.68 -6.68
C VAL A 35 -12.84 -6.40 -7.46
N ASP A 36 -13.91 -6.41 -8.26
CA ASP A 36 -14.34 -5.25 -9.04
C ASP A 36 -14.72 -4.08 -8.10
N ALA A 37 -15.41 -4.37 -6.99
CA ALA A 37 -15.74 -3.38 -5.97
C ALA A 37 -14.48 -2.78 -5.31
N ALA A 38 -13.49 -3.61 -4.97
CA ALA A 38 -12.22 -3.14 -4.41
C ALA A 38 -11.45 -2.26 -5.41
N ILE A 39 -11.36 -2.68 -6.68
CA ILE A 39 -10.71 -1.88 -7.73
C ILE A 39 -11.43 -0.54 -7.91
N ALA A 40 -12.76 -0.53 -7.94
CA ALA A 40 -13.53 0.69 -8.05
C ALA A 40 -13.30 1.63 -6.85
N ALA A 41 -13.28 1.11 -5.63
CA ALA A 41 -13.03 1.88 -4.42
C ALA A 41 -11.59 2.44 -4.36
N ILE A 42 -10.58 1.68 -4.82
CA ILE A 42 -9.20 2.15 -4.96
C ILE A 42 -9.13 3.28 -5.99
N LYS A 43 -9.77 3.12 -7.16
CA LYS A 43 -9.82 4.17 -8.20
C LYS A 43 -10.54 5.43 -7.71
N ALA A 44 -11.53 5.28 -6.83
CA ALA A 44 -12.26 6.39 -6.23
C ALA A 44 -11.52 7.06 -5.06
N GLY A 45 -10.42 6.47 -4.58
CA GLY A 45 -9.71 6.95 -3.39
C GLY A 45 -10.52 6.78 -2.09
N THR A 46 -11.45 5.82 -2.05
CA THR A 46 -12.26 5.53 -0.85
C THR A 46 -11.77 4.28 -0.12
N LEU A 47 -10.89 3.50 -0.75
CA LEU A 47 -10.20 2.36 -0.13
C LEU A 47 -8.70 2.60 -0.23
N HIS A 48 -8.04 2.61 0.93
CA HIS A 48 -6.59 2.71 1.05
C HIS A 48 -6.02 1.39 1.56
N VAL A 49 -5.06 0.82 0.83
CA VAL A 49 -4.46 -0.49 1.17
C VAL A 49 -3.78 -0.44 2.54
N PHE A 50 -3.12 0.68 2.85
CA PHE A 50 -2.40 0.90 4.11
C PHE A 50 -3.19 1.76 5.11
N ASP A 51 -4.51 1.56 5.22
CA ASP A 51 -5.33 2.18 6.26
C ASP A 51 -4.90 1.70 7.65
N CYS A 52 -4.48 2.64 8.49
CA CYS A 52 -3.88 2.36 9.80
C CYS A 52 -4.89 1.81 10.81
N ASN A 53 -6.19 1.86 10.53
CA ASN A 53 -7.21 1.22 11.37
C ASN A 53 -7.30 -0.30 11.13
N ASN A 54 -6.76 -0.81 10.02
CA ASN A 54 -6.86 -2.22 9.65
C ASN A 54 -5.72 -3.08 10.22
N PHE A 55 -4.69 -2.46 10.79
CA PHE A 55 -3.56 -3.17 11.37
C PHE A 55 -3.03 -2.47 12.63
N THR A 56 -2.28 -3.21 13.43
CA THR A 56 -1.56 -2.67 14.60
C THR A 56 -0.07 -2.93 14.46
N VAL A 57 0.73 -2.17 15.20
CA VAL A 57 2.18 -2.32 15.33
C VAL A 57 2.51 -2.29 16.81
N GLY A 58 2.95 -3.41 17.37
CA GLY A 58 3.20 -3.51 18.81
C GLY A 58 1.93 -3.35 19.65
N GLY A 59 0.76 -3.67 19.08
CA GLY A 59 -0.54 -3.57 19.73
C GLY A 59 -1.25 -2.21 19.58
N GLU A 60 -0.67 -1.25 18.87
CA GLU A 60 -1.24 0.09 18.69
C GLU A 60 -1.49 0.42 17.21
N HIS A 61 -2.50 1.26 16.94
CA HIS A 61 -2.72 1.83 15.62
C HIS A 61 -1.79 3.03 15.41
N LEU A 62 -1.14 3.08 14.26
CA LEU A 62 -0.29 4.22 13.91
C LEU A 62 -1.14 5.44 13.55
N THR A 63 -0.71 6.60 14.04
CA THR A 63 -1.31 7.90 13.67
C THR A 63 -0.29 8.87 13.07
N SER A 64 0.99 8.52 13.08
CA SER A 64 2.13 9.28 12.52
C SER A 64 3.25 8.28 12.22
N TYR A 65 4.02 8.54 11.17
CA TYR A 65 5.21 7.76 10.83
C TYR A 65 6.16 8.61 9.98
N ASP A 66 7.33 8.94 10.50
CA ASP A 66 8.29 9.84 9.86
C ASP A 66 9.72 9.27 9.77
N HIS A 67 9.91 8.00 10.08
CA HIS A 67 11.23 7.38 10.23
C HIS A 67 11.41 6.18 9.31
N SER A 68 10.78 6.23 8.13
CA SER A 68 11.05 5.29 7.05
C SER A 68 12.53 5.31 6.71
N TYR A 69 13.13 4.13 6.58
CA TYR A 69 14.57 3.96 6.40
C TYR A 69 15.12 4.78 5.23
N GLY A 70 16.01 5.73 5.54
CA GLY A 70 16.63 6.62 4.54
C GLY A 70 15.78 7.85 4.15
N PHE A 71 14.63 8.04 4.79
CA PHE A 71 13.71 9.16 4.59
C PHE A 71 13.24 9.76 5.92
N GLU A 72 14.13 9.80 6.91
CA GLU A 72 13.81 10.31 8.25
C GLU A 72 13.37 11.79 8.21
N GLY A 73 12.30 12.10 8.95
CA GLY A 73 11.63 13.40 8.98
C GLY A 73 10.55 13.60 7.91
N LEU A 74 10.33 12.62 7.02
CA LEU A 74 9.23 12.65 6.06
C LEU A 74 7.98 12.04 6.70
N GLU A 75 7.05 12.86 7.20
CA GLU A 75 5.77 12.35 7.73
C GLU A 75 4.94 11.62 6.66
N LEU A 76 4.46 10.41 6.95
CA LEU A 76 3.78 9.54 5.99
C LEU A 76 2.35 9.18 6.40
N ILE A 77 1.85 9.67 7.54
CA ILE A 77 0.46 9.49 7.96
C ILE A 77 -0.10 10.86 8.37
N TRP A 78 -1.15 11.34 7.70
CA TRP A 78 -1.81 12.60 8.09
C TRP A 78 -3.34 12.58 8.02
N ASP A 79 -3.95 11.56 7.43
CA ASP A 79 -5.41 11.41 7.34
C ASP A 79 -5.90 9.98 7.61
N GLY A 80 -5.08 9.17 8.31
CA GLY A 80 -5.48 7.86 8.83
C GLY A 80 -5.00 6.66 8.02
N TYR A 81 -4.31 6.87 6.91
CA TYR A 81 -3.59 5.82 6.20
C TYR A 81 -2.13 6.22 5.92
N PHE A 82 -1.29 5.22 5.66
CA PHE A 82 0.09 5.43 5.27
C PHE A 82 0.17 5.77 3.78
N HIS A 83 0.73 6.93 3.45
CA HIS A 83 0.82 7.46 2.08
C HIS A 83 2.03 6.88 1.33
N GLU A 84 1.97 5.58 1.06
CA GLU A 84 3.03 4.85 0.35
C GLU A 84 3.22 5.38 -1.07
N SER A 85 4.47 5.74 -1.36
CA SER A 85 4.91 6.28 -2.65
C SER A 85 4.11 7.51 -3.18
N GLU A 86 3.50 8.31 -2.29
CA GLU A 86 2.72 9.49 -2.68
C GLU A 86 3.57 10.77 -2.75
N LYS A 87 4.49 10.96 -1.78
CA LYS A 87 5.39 12.14 -1.76
C LYS A 87 6.57 11.99 -2.70
N ILE A 88 7.00 10.76 -2.91
CA ILE A 88 8.10 10.31 -3.79
C ILE A 88 7.79 8.88 -4.22
N SER A 89 8.29 8.42 -5.35
CA SER A 89 8.02 7.08 -5.87
C SER A 89 8.82 5.96 -5.20
N ALA A 90 9.76 6.30 -4.30
CA ALA A 90 10.50 5.30 -3.54
C ALA A 90 9.52 4.50 -2.65
N PRO A 91 9.78 3.20 -2.42
CA PRO A 91 9.05 2.44 -1.42
C PRO A 91 9.41 2.93 -0.02
N LEU A 92 8.42 3.15 0.83
CA LEU A 92 8.59 3.72 2.18
C LEU A 92 8.02 2.84 3.28
N PHE A 93 7.12 1.91 2.95
CA PHE A 93 6.51 1.02 3.92
C PHE A 93 7.51 -0.06 4.38
N ASP A 94 8.14 0.18 5.53
CA ASP A 94 9.09 -0.70 6.22
C ASP A 94 8.58 -1.17 7.60
N ILE A 95 7.28 -1.02 7.82
CA ILE A 95 6.58 -1.36 9.07
C ILE A 95 6.29 -2.86 9.13
N ARG A 96 6.59 -3.48 10.27
CA ARG A 96 6.16 -4.85 10.61
C ARG A 96 4.84 -4.80 11.35
N ILE A 97 3.76 -5.21 10.67
CA ILE A 97 2.43 -5.24 11.27
C ILE A 97 2.23 -6.51 12.11
N ASP A 98 1.45 -6.38 13.19
CA ASP A 98 1.14 -7.49 14.07
C ASP A 98 0.37 -8.60 13.33
N GLY A 99 0.56 -9.85 13.78
CA GLY A 99 -0.09 -11.02 13.19
C GLY A 99 0.62 -11.62 11.98
N ILE A 100 1.72 -11.01 11.50
CA ILE A 100 2.60 -11.62 10.50
C ILE A 100 3.78 -12.32 11.18
N THR A 101 3.99 -13.59 10.84
CA THR A 101 5.20 -14.34 11.22
C THR A 101 6.17 -14.37 10.05
N GLU A 102 7.26 -13.62 10.15
CA GLU A 102 8.40 -13.69 9.22
C GLU A 102 9.25 -14.93 9.49
N LEU A 103 9.60 -15.70 8.46
CA LEU A 103 10.38 -16.93 8.63
C LEU A 103 11.87 -16.68 8.93
N ASN A 104 12.39 -15.50 8.58
CA ASN A 104 13.79 -15.11 8.74
C ASN A 104 13.92 -13.72 9.38
N ALA A 105 13.04 -13.34 10.30
CA ALA A 105 13.19 -12.06 10.99
C ALA A 105 14.53 -12.05 11.73
N GLU A 106 15.49 -11.28 11.22
CA GLU A 106 16.59 -10.83 12.07
C GLU A 106 15.97 -9.95 13.15
N SER A 107 16.26 -10.25 14.41
CA SER A 107 15.88 -9.39 15.51
C SER A 107 16.56 -8.04 15.31
N ILE A 108 15.81 -7.05 14.83
CA ILE A 108 16.23 -5.65 14.94
C ILE A 108 16.16 -5.31 16.43
N GLY A 109 17.33 -5.31 17.07
CA GLY A 109 17.50 -4.96 18.48
C GLY A 109 17.36 -3.47 18.73
#